data_AF-A0A960ASN3-F1
#
_entry.id   AF-A0A960ASN3-F1
#
_cell.length_a   1.000
_cell.length_b   1.000
_cell.length_c   1.000
_cell.angle_alpha   90.00
_cell.angle_beta   90.00
_cell.angle_gamma   90.00
#
_symmetry.space_group_name_H-M   'P 1'
#
loop_
_entity.id
_entity.type
_entity.pdbx_description
1 polymer ?
#
loop_
_entity_poly.entity_id
_entity_poly.type
_entity_poly.pdbx_seq_one_letter_code
_entity_poly.pdbx_strand_id
1 'polypeptide(L)'
;MRRVIGVVLGAMLLSGCGTATFSNSFAVAVESRQQVSVFDTAMGDSAQWAGRTMGVAAPGAPYTTRIFATDTKFVLDSSLPESVRVGLFLPQVTQTGYFAIDLPSVTEGSTDIDAPFVAWYSEDPVEPLSAQPLRLDVAAGPDGWVITVDVPE
;
A
#
# COMPACT_ATOMS: atom_id res chain seq x y z
N MET A 1 -58.66 22.10 -27.95
CA MET A 1 -58.20 21.48 -26.68
C MET A 1 -56.70 21.30 -26.73
N ARG A 2 -55.98 21.94 -25.78
CA ARG A 2 -54.54 21.80 -25.51
C ARG A 2 -54.17 20.34 -25.20
N ARG A 3 -53.05 19.85 -25.73
CA ARG A 3 -52.10 18.98 -25.00
C ARG A 3 -50.67 19.27 -25.48
N VAL A 4 -50.03 20.20 -24.77
CA VAL A 4 -48.58 20.25 -24.58
C VAL A 4 -48.22 19.03 -23.72
N ILE A 5 -47.20 18.25 -24.07
CA ILE A 5 -46.34 17.43 -23.19
C ILE A 5 -45.29 16.76 -24.09
N GLY A 6 -44.01 16.91 -23.75
CA GLY A 6 -42.93 16.18 -24.41
C GLY A 6 -41.51 16.72 -24.27
N VAL A 7 -41.24 17.66 -23.36
CA VAL A 7 -39.87 17.90 -22.89
C VAL A 7 -39.72 17.12 -21.59
N VAL A 8 -39.03 15.98 -21.62
CA VAL A 8 -38.17 15.41 -20.56
C VAL A 8 -37.58 14.12 -21.13
N LEU A 9 -36.29 14.10 -21.44
CA LEU A 9 -35.38 12.97 -21.18
C LEU A 9 -33.92 13.42 -21.41
N GLY A 10 -33.52 14.46 -20.67
CA GLY A 10 -32.15 14.97 -20.63
C GLY A 10 -31.69 14.99 -19.18
N ALA A 11 -31.44 13.82 -18.60
CA ALA A 11 -30.77 13.67 -17.31
C ALA A 11 -30.30 12.21 -17.16
N MET A 12 -29.15 12.02 -16.52
CA MET A 12 -28.59 10.73 -16.05
C MET A 12 -27.55 10.02 -16.92
N LEU A 13 -26.61 10.77 -17.51
CA LEU A 13 -25.24 10.25 -17.73
C LEU A 13 -24.21 11.12 -17.00
N LEU A 14 -24.54 11.54 -15.77
CA LEU A 14 -23.55 11.99 -14.81
C LEU A 14 -23.01 10.74 -14.12
N SER A 15 -22.15 10.00 -14.80
CA SER A 15 -21.22 9.09 -14.14
C SER A 15 -20.28 9.95 -13.31
N GLY A 16 -20.72 10.27 -12.08
CA GLY A 16 -19.91 11.00 -11.12
C GLY A 16 -18.67 10.19 -10.79
N CYS A 17 -17.50 10.79 -10.88
CA CYS A 17 -16.31 10.28 -10.21
C CYS A 17 -16.48 10.60 -8.71
N GLY A 18 -16.58 9.57 -7.89
CA GLY A 18 -16.48 9.66 -6.44
C GLY A 18 -15.07 9.32 -5.99
N THR A 19 -14.77 9.61 -4.72
CA THR A 19 -13.53 9.18 -4.07
C THR A 19 -13.89 8.06 -3.09
N ALA A 20 -13.19 6.93 -3.17
CA ALA A 20 -13.35 5.81 -2.25
C ALA A 20 -12.08 5.65 -1.41
N THR A 21 -12.24 5.31 -0.14
CA THR A 21 -11.14 4.98 0.77
C THR A 21 -11.13 3.48 1.00
N PHE A 22 -9.96 2.88 0.84
CA PHE A 22 -9.68 1.46 1.04
C PHE A 22 -8.73 1.29 2.22
N SER A 23 -8.82 0.15 2.89
CA SER A 23 -7.96 -0.25 4.00
C SER A 23 -7.24 -1.54 3.63
N ASN A 24 -6.03 -1.42 3.11
CA ASN A 24 -5.17 -2.56 2.82
C ASN A 24 -4.56 -3.09 4.14
N SER A 25 -4.66 -4.39 4.37
CA SER A 25 -4.05 -5.06 5.52
C SER A 25 -2.70 -5.64 5.12
N PHE A 26 -1.67 -5.35 5.91
CA PHE A 26 -0.33 -5.90 5.72
C PHE A 26 0.03 -6.82 6.88
N ALA A 27 0.67 -7.94 6.57
CA ALA A 27 1.30 -8.84 7.53
C ALA A 27 2.75 -9.06 7.11
N VAL A 28 3.72 -8.62 7.92
CA VAL A 28 5.15 -8.80 7.65
C VAL A 28 5.66 -10.01 8.42
N ALA A 29 6.08 -11.04 7.70
CA ALA A 29 6.70 -12.25 8.21
C ALA A 29 8.22 -12.17 8.04
N VAL A 30 8.95 -12.66 9.04
CA VAL A 30 10.40 -12.57 9.16
C VAL A 30 10.96 -13.87 9.71
N GLU A 31 12.19 -14.22 9.34
CA GLU A 31 12.88 -15.43 9.82
C GLU A 31 13.52 -15.25 11.21
N SER A 32 13.77 -14.02 11.62
CA SER A 32 14.31 -13.68 12.94
C SER A 32 13.55 -12.51 13.56
N ARG A 33 13.43 -12.51 14.91
CA ARG A 33 12.70 -11.47 15.64
C ARG A 33 13.34 -10.10 15.38
N GLN A 34 12.58 -9.19 14.80
CA GLN A 34 13.08 -7.85 14.47
C GLN A 34 11.98 -6.79 14.54
N GLN A 35 12.40 -5.52 14.57
CA GLN A 35 11.48 -4.40 14.40
C GLN A 35 11.17 -4.25 12.92
N VAL A 36 9.93 -3.94 12.60
CA VAL A 36 9.50 -3.68 11.23
C VAL A 36 8.48 -2.56 11.24
N SER A 37 8.39 -1.84 10.13
CA SER A 37 7.33 -0.86 9.93
C SER A 37 6.87 -0.90 8.47
N VAL A 38 5.56 -0.86 8.29
CA VAL A 38 4.93 -0.61 6.99
C VAL A 38 4.17 0.69 7.12
N PHE A 39 4.40 1.63 6.21
CA PHE A 39 3.81 2.97 6.26
C PHE A 39 3.42 3.47 4.86
N ASP A 40 2.45 4.39 4.83
CA ASP A 40 2.06 5.10 3.61
C ASP A 40 3.09 6.18 3.28
N THR A 41 3.81 6.01 2.18
CA THR A 41 4.83 6.95 1.71
C THR A 41 4.24 8.23 1.12
N ALA A 42 2.97 8.23 0.71
CA ALA A 42 2.27 9.43 0.27
C ALA A 42 1.93 10.37 1.44
N MET A 43 1.77 9.82 2.65
CA MET A 43 1.57 10.62 3.86
C MET A 43 2.88 11.11 4.49
N GLY A 44 3.98 10.39 4.29
CA GLY A 44 5.30 10.79 4.74
C GLY A 44 6.37 9.75 4.42
N ASP A 45 7.57 10.21 4.10
CA ASP A 45 8.70 9.39 3.62
C ASP A 45 9.95 9.55 4.51
N SER A 46 9.75 9.77 5.81
CA SER A 46 10.83 9.99 6.78
C SER A 46 10.92 8.89 7.83
N ALA A 47 12.10 8.75 8.46
CA ALA A 47 12.31 7.85 9.59
C ALA A 47 11.33 8.12 10.75
N GLN A 48 10.99 9.39 11.01
CA GLN A 48 10.01 9.75 12.03
C GLN A 48 8.61 9.20 11.69
N TRP A 49 8.22 9.27 10.43
CA TRP A 49 6.93 8.76 9.97
C TRP A 49 6.89 7.23 10.06
N ALA A 50 7.92 6.55 9.55
CA ALA A 50 8.07 5.10 9.66
C ALA A 50 8.05 4.63 11.12
N GLY A 51 8.60 5.41 12.05
CA GLY A 51 8.59 5.10 13.48
C GLY A 51 7.20 5.07 14.12
N ARG A 52 6.18 5.72 13.51
CA ARG A 52 4.80 5.75 14.05
C ARG A 52 4.06 4.42 13.91
N THR A 53 4.42 3.65 12.90
CA THR A 53 3.81 2.35 12.55
C THR A 53 4.78 1.20 12.80
N MET A 54 5.74 1.40 13.70
CA MET A 54 6.72 0.37 14.03
C MET A 54 6.10 -0.67 14.97
N GLY A 55 6.38 -1.93 14.68
CA GLY A 55 6.03 -3.06 15.52
C GLY A 55 7.13 -4.10 15.53
N VAL A 56 6.83 -5.25 16.13
CA VAL A 56 7.76 -6.39 16.20
C VAL A 56 7.16 -7.53 15.38
N ALA A 57 7.96 -8.09 14.47
CA ALA A 57 7.67 -9.35 13.82
C ALA A 57 8.61 -10.43 14.37
N ALA A 58 8.13 -11.66 14.41
CA ALA A 58 8.93 -12.83 14.76
C ALA A 58 8.44 -14.06 13.99
N PRO A 59 9.22 -15.14 13.92
CA PRO A 59 8.79 -16.39 13.30
C PRO A 59 7.47 -16.90 13.89
N GLY A 60 6.47 -17.10 13.03
CA GLY A 60 5.11 -17.50 13.43
C GLY A 60 4.27 -16.41 14.09
N ALA A 61 4.79 -15.20 14.25
CA ALA A 61 4.11 -14.03 14.81
C ALA A 61 4.38 -12.80 13.92
N PRO A 62 3.72 -12.71 12.74
CA PRO A 62 3.94 -11.61 11.81
C PRO A 62 3.47 -10.28 12.42
N TYR A 63 4.13 -9.20 12.02
CA TYR A 63 3.66 -7.85 12.34
C TYR A 63 2.50 -7.47 11.42
N THR A 64 1.34 -7.15 11.98
CA THR A 64 0.16 -6.77 11.20
C THR A 64 -0.17 -5.30 11.34
N THR A 65 -0.47 -4.62 10.23
CA THR A 65 -0.95 -3.23 10.22
C THR A 65 -1.94 -2.97 9.09
N ARG A 66 -2.58 -1.79 9.11
CA ARG A 66 -3.47 -1.33 8.04
C ARG A 66 -2.94 -0.05 7.43
N ILE A 67 -2.96 0.02 6.12
CA ILE A 67 -2.62 1.20 5.33
C ILE A 67 -3.83 1.63 4.54
N PHE A 68 -4.20 2.90 4.69
CA PHE A 68 -5.33 3.46 3.97
C PHE A 68 -4.87 3.94 2.60
N ALA A 69 -5.57 3.51 1.55
CA ALA A 69 -5.39 4.03 0.20
C ALA A 69 -6.65 4.80 -0.20
N THR A 70 -6.48 5.85 -0.99
CA THR A 70 -7.61 6.61 -1.54
C THR A 70 -7.55 6.53 -3.06
N ASP A 71 -8.65 6.14 -3.69
CA ASP A 71 -8.73 6.01 -5.14
C ASP A 71 -9.96 6.72 -5.70
N THR A 72 -9.89 7.16 -6.96
CA THR A 72 -11.02 7.76 -7.66
C THR A 72 -11.81 6.68 -8.36
N LYS A 73 -13.07 6.51 -7.99
CA LYS A 73 -13.94 5.43 -8.48
C LYS A 73 -15.22 6.01 -9.07
N PHE A 74 -15.78 5.35 -10.08
CA PHE A 74 -17.15 5.66 -10.49
C PHE A 74 -18.14 5.22 -9.41
N VAL A 75 -19.27 5.91 -9.27
CA VAL A 75 -20.28 5.67 -8.20
C VAL A 75 -20.83 4.23 -8.12
N LEU A 76 -20.58 3.38 -9.13
CA LEU A 76 -20.99 1.97 -9.17
C LEU A 76 -19.80 0.98 -9.23
N ASP A 77 -18.58 1.49 -9.14
CA ASP A 77 -17.37 0.67 -9.15
C ASP A 77 -17.05 0.19 -7.73
N SER A 78 -17.07 -1.13 -7.55
CA SER A 78 -16.76 -1.81 -6.29
C SER A 78 -15.42 -2.56 -6.34
N SER A 79 -14.62 -2.33 -7.38
CA SER A 79 -13.29 -2.93 -7.50
C SER A 79 -12.34 -2.41 -6.42
N LEU A 80 -11.45 -3.30 -6.00
CA LEU A 80 -10.34 -3.00 -5.10
C LEU A 80 -9.40 -1.93 -5.70
N PRO A 81 -8.55 -1.27 -4.88
CA PRO A 81 -7.62 -0.28 -5.38
C PRO A 81 -6.65 -0.94 -6.37
N GLU A 82 -6.42 -0.30 -7.53
CA GLU A 82 -5.60 -0.91 -8.59
C GLU A 82 -4.13 -0.96 -8.23
N SER A 83 -3.67 -0.02 -7.41
CA SER A 83 -2.27 0.09 -7.01
C SER A 83 -2.10 0.13 -5.50
N VAL A 84 -0.94 -0.33 -5.05
CA VAL A 84 -0.51 -0.28 -3.64
C VAL A 84 0.91 0.27 -3.60
N ARG A 85 1.10 1.34 -2.84
CA ARG A 85 2.42 1.93 -2.59
C ARG A 85 2.63 2.09 -1.09
N VAL A 86 3.65 1.43 -0.56
CA VAL A 86 4.04 1.52 0.85
C VAL A 86 5.56 1.51 1.01
N GLY A 87 6.03 2.00 2.14
CA GLY A 87 7.42 1.85 2.57
C GLY A 87 7.54 0.71 3.58
N LEU A 88 8.53 -0.16 3.41
CA LEU A 88 8.95 -1.16 4.37
C LEU A 88 10.26 -0.72 5.04
N PHE A 89 10.21 -0.38 6.32
CA PHE A 89 11.38 -0.02 7.10
C PHE A 89 11.81 -1.17 8.01
N LEU A 90 13.09 -1.57 7.88
CA LEU A 90 13.73 -2.66 8.60
C LEU A 90 14.97 -2.12 9.36
N PRO A 91 14.83 -1.63 10.61
CA PRO A 91 15.91 -1.00 11.37
C PRO A 91 17.18 -1.87 11.56
N GLN A 92 17.01 -3.18 11.53
CA GLN A 92 18.09 -4.17 11.64
C GLN A 92 18.92 -4.28 10.35
N VAL A 93 18.33 -3.92 9.20
CA VAL A 93 19.01 -3.91 7.90
C VAL A 93 19.61 -2.54 7.62
N THR A 94 18.84 -1.47 7.87
CA THR A 94 19.27 -0.10 7.60
C THR A 94 18.59 0.90 8.52
N GLN A 95 19.30 1.99 8.84
CA GLN A 95 18.75 3.15 9.55
C GLN A 95 18.66 4.39 8.65
N THR A 96 19.17 4.31 7.41
CA THR A 96 19.33 5.46 6.51
C THR A 96 18.28 5.52 5.41
N GLY A 97 17.35 4.57 5.36
CA GLY A 97 16.25 4.54 4.39
C GLY A 97 15.25 3.43 4.66
N TYR A 98 14.48 3.12 3.63
CA TYR A 98 13.48 2.05 3.60
C TYR A 98 13.48 1.35 2.24
N PHE A 99 12.73 0.26 2.13
CA PHE A 99 12.51 -0.44 0.87
C PHE A 99 11.10 -0.14 0.36
N ALA A 100 11.00 0.35 -0.88
CA ALA A 100 9.72 0.74 -1.45
C ALA A 100 9.01 -0.48 -2.06
N ILE A 101 7.76 -0.71 -1.65
CA ILE A 101 6.87 -1.69 -2.28
C ILE A 101 5.90 -0.88 -3.13
N ASP A 102 6.11 -0.89 -4.45
CA ASP A 102 5.25 -0.22 -5.43
C ASP A 102 4.67 -1.26 -6.39
N LEU A 103 3.38 -1.53 -6.22
CA LEU A 103 2.59 -2.42 -7.07
C LEU A 103 1.64 -1.54 -7.91
N PRO A 104 2.02 -1.16 -9.14
CA PRO A 104 1.20 -0.30 -9.99
C PRO A 104 -0.06 -1.00 -10.52
N SER A 105 -0.07 -2.34 -10.50
CA SER A 105 -1.24 -3.18 -10.78
C SER A 105 -1.21 -4.37 -9.84
N VAL A 106 -2.13 -4.39 -8.87
CA VAL A 106 -2.23 -5.44 -7.86
C VAL A 106 -3.12 -6.57 -8.40
N THR A 107 -2.59 -7.78 -8.35
CA THR A 107 -3.31 -9.00 -8.75
C THR A 107 -3.23 -10.01 -7.61
N GLU A 108 -4.27 -10.81 -7.43
CA GLU A 108 -4.25 -11.92 -6.45
C GLU A 108 -3.18 -12.95 -6.81
N GLY A 109 -2.58 -13.55 -5.79
CA GLY A 109 -1.59 -14.61 -5.92
C GLY A 109 -0.25 -14.27 -5.26
N SER A 110 0.72 -15.16 -5.49
CA SER A 110 2.09 -14.99 -5.01
C SER A 110 2.94 -14.30 -6.07
N THR A 111 3.74 -13.32 -5.69
CA THR A 111 4.75 -12.70 -6.55
C THR A 111 6.02 -12.40 -5.78
N ASP A 112 7.17 -12.58 -6.42
CA ASP A 112 8.45 -12.11 -5.91
C ASP A 112 8.73 -10.72 -6.49
N ILE A 113 9.25 -9.81 -5.67
CA ILE A 113 9.66 -8.46 -6.08
C ILE A 113 11.04 -8.13 -5.49
N ASP A 114 11.77 -7.26 -6.18
CA ASP A 114 12.96 -6.61 -5.63
C ASP A 114 12.57 -5.19 -5.19
N ALA A 115 12.40 -4.99 -3.88
CA ALA A 115 11.99 -3.70 -3.33
C ALA A 115 13.20 -2.73 -3.29
N PRO A 116 13.22 -1.66 -4.10
CA PRO A 116 14.36 -0.77 -4.17
C PRO A 116 14.55 0.02 -2.87
N PHE A 117 15.81 0.25 -2.49
CA PHE A 117 16.16 1.11 -1.37
C PHE A 117 15.90 2.58 -1.70
N VAL A 118 15.25 3.28 -0.77
CA VAL A 118 15.00 4.72 -0.80
C VAL A 118 15.61 5.33 0.45
N ALA A 119 16.64 6.16 0.27
CA ALA A 119 17.28 6.86 1.37
C ALA A 119 16.32 7.88 1.99
N TRP A 120 16.42 8.06 3.31
CA TRP A 120 15.86 9.22 3.97
C TRP A 120 16.53 10.48 3.44
N TYR A 121 15.80 11.59 3.48
CA TYR A 121 16.42 12.89 3.24
C TYR A 121 17.60 13.11 4.21
N SER A 122 18.76 13.44 3.66
CA SER A 122 20.01 13.73 4.36
C SER A 122 20.76 14.80 3.60
N GLU A 123 21.44 15.71 4.32
CA GLU A 123 22.33 16.70 3.70
C GLU A 123 23.60 16.04 3.14
N ASP A 124 24.04 14.96 3.78
CA ASP A 124 25.14 14.14 3.31
C ASP A 124 24.63 13.02 2.39
N PRO A 125 25.33 12.71 1.28
CA PRO A 125 24.98 11.59 0.41
C PRO A 125 24.94 10.26 1.18
N VAL A 126 23.81 9.56 1.07
CA VAL A 126 23.64 8.21 1.61
C VAL A 126 24.03 7.22 0.53
N GLU A 127 24.90 6.27 0.87
CA GLU A 127 25.23 5.17 -0.04
C GLU A 127 23.99 4.29 -0.25
N PRO A 128 23.55 4.08 -1.51
CA PRO A 128 22.37 3.28 -1.78
C PRO A 128 22.65 1.80 -1.45
N LEU A 129 21.69 1.16 -0.79
CA LEU A 129 21.71 -0.29 -0.59
C LEU A 129 21.15 -1.02 -1.82
N SER A 130 21.51 -2.30 -1.94
CA SER A 130 20.85 -3.19 -2.89
C SER A 130 19.36 -3.30 -2.59
N ALA A 131 18.55 -3.58 -3.62
CA ALA A 131 17.15 -3.89 -3.43
C ALA A 131 16.97 -5.10 -2.50
N GLN A 132 15.91 -5.07 -1.69
CA GLN A 132 15.54 -6.17 -0.80
C GLN A 132 14.61 -7.12 -1.57
N PRO A 133 15.00 -8.38 -1.80
CA PRO A 133 14.07 -9.36 -2.34
C PRO A 133 12.95 -9.63 -1.33
N LEU A 134 11.71 -9.64 -1.79
CA LEU A 134 10.52 -9.92 -1.00
C LEU A 134 9.62 -10.88 -1.75
N ARG A 135 8.94 -11.75 -1.01
CA ARG A 135 7.81 -12.52 -1.54
C ARG A 135 6.51 -11.95 -0.99
N LEU A 136 5.57 -11.70 -1.89
CA LEU A 136 4.26 -11.16 -1.55
C LEU A 136 3.18 -12.20 -1.84
N ASP A 137 2.32 -12.45 -0.86
CA ASP A 137 1.07 -13.19 -1.06
C ASP A 137 -0.11 -12.24 -0.93
N VAL A 138 -0.83 -12.02 -2.04
CA VAL A 138 -1.90 -11.03 -2.16
C VAL A 138 -3.25 -11.73 -2.31
N ALA A 139 -4.22 -11.31 -1.49
CA ALA A 139 -5.61 -11.76 -1.56
C ALA A 139 -6.58 -10.59 -1.45
N ALA A 140 -7.76 -10.72 -2.06
CA ALA A 140 -8.85 -9.78 -1.86
C ALA A 140 -9.34 -9.82 -0.41
N GLY A 141 -9.43 -8.64 0.22
CA GLY A 141 -10.03 -8.43 1.53
C GLY A 141 -11.38 -7.71 1.44
N PRO A 142 -12.09 -7.55 2.57
CA PRO A 142 -13.40 -6.90 2.60
C PRO A 142 -13.35 -5.41 2.26
N ASP A 143 -12.26 -4.71 2.60
CA ASP A 143 -12.13 -3.25 2.48
C ASP A 143 -10.88 -2.82 1.68
N GLY A 144 -10.18 -3.76 1.04
CA GLY A 144 -8.87 -3.53 0.41
C GLY A 144 -8.13 -4.85 0.20
N TRP A 145 -6.86 -4.78 -0.20
CA TRP A 145 -6.00 -5.96 -0.33
C TRP A 145 -5.54 -6.48 1.04
N VAL A 146 -5.40 -7.79 1.18
CA VAL A 146 -4.67 -8.45 2.27
C VAL A 146 -3.36 -8.94 1.71
N ILE A 147 -2.25 -8.39 2.20
CA ILE A 147 -0.91 -8.61 1.67
C ILE A 147 -0.02 -9.17 2.77
N THR A 148 0.48 -10.38 2.57
CA THR A 148 1.57 -10.92 3.39
C THR A 148 2.90 -10.63 2.70
N VAL A 149 3.86 -10.10 3.45
CA VAL A 149 5.20 -9.76 3.00
C VAL A 149 6.17 -10.67 3.73
N ASP A 150 6.77 -11.62 3.01
CA ASP A 150 7.85 -12.45 3.53
C ASP A 150 9.20 -11.76 3.25
N VAL A 151 9.90 -11.45 4.33
CA VAL A 151 11.24 -10.84 4.29
C VAL A 151 12.28 -11.95 4.54
N PRO A 152 13.05 -12.36 3.52
CA PRO A 152 14.15 -13.31 3.68
C PRO A 152 15.30 -12.70 4.49
N GLU A 153 16.15 -13.55 5.07
CA GLU A 153 17.39 -13.13 5.79
C GLU A 153 18.38 -12.34 4.93
#